data_AF-A0A915YGI7-F1
#
_entry.id   AF-A0A915YGI7-F1
#
_cell.length_a   1.000
_cell.length_b   1.000
_cell.length_c   1.000
_cell.angle_alpha   90.00
_cell.angle_beta   90.00
_cell.angle_gamma   90.00
#
_symmetry.space_group_name_H-M   'P 1'
#
loop_
_entity.id
_entity.type
_entity.pdbx_description
1 polymer ?
#
loop_
_entity_poly.entity_id
_entity_poly.type
_entity_poly.pdbx_seq_one_letter_code
_entity_poly.pdbx_strand_id
1 'polypeptide(L)' 'MNKEEAGLLGASLMTIAIFMYGIKHKMGWKYWLFTLLILPTSGAAIGVALGKSEPLKKVELEKES' A
#
# COMPACT_ATOMS: atom_id res chain seq x y z
N MET A 1 0.87 13.23 -0.63
CA MET A 1 1.23 11.87 -0.19
C MET A 1 2.17 11.32 -1.22
N ASN A 2 3.42 11.13 -0.80
CA ASN A 2 4.45 10.59 -1.68
C ASN A 2 4.19 9.11 -1.95
N LYS A 3 4.80 8.57 -3.01
CA LYS A 3 4.59 7.18 -3.44
C LYS A 3 4.87 6.15 -2.35
N GLU A 4 5.88 6.40 -1.52
CA GLU A 4 6.23 5.52 -0.41
C GLU A 4 5.15 5.51 0.68
N GLU A 5 4.68 6.69 1.09
CA GLU A 5 3.58 6.83 2.05
C GLU A 5 2.30 6.18 1.53
N ALA A 6 2.02 6.37 0.24
CA ALA A 6 0.85 5.79 -0.44
C ALA A 6 0.94 4.26 -0.52
N GLY A 7 2.11 3.72 -0.81
CA GLY A 7 2.39 2.29 -0.76
C GLY A 7 2.20 1.70 0.63
N LEU A 8 2.73 2.37 1.65
CA LEU A 8 2.63 1.91 3.04
C LEU A 8 1.18 1.93 3.54
N LEU A 9 0.40 2.94 3.14
CA LEU A 9 -1.04 3.00 3.36
C LEU A 9 -1.80 1.88 2.63
N GLY A 10 -1.47 1.62 1.36
CA GLY A 10 -2.08 0.52 0.60
C GLY A 10 -1.80 -0.86 1.22
N ALA A 11 -0.58 -1.10 1.68
CA ALA A 11 -0.19 -2.33 2.35
C ALA A 11 -0.91 -2.53 3.70
N SER A 12 -0.99 -1.48 4.50
CA SER A 12 -1.65 -1.51 5.82
C SER A 12 -3.17 -1.70 5.68
N LEU A 13 -3.81 -1.02 4.73
CA LEU A 13 -5.24 -1.23 4.42
C LEU A 13 -5.52 -2.67 3.97
N MET A 14 -4.68 -3.21 3.07
CA MET A 14 -4.83 -4.58 2.61
C MET A 14 -4.64 -5.59 3.76
N THR A 15 -3.67 -5.34 4.65
CA THR A 15 -3.44 -6.16 5.84
C THR A 15 -4.70 -6.18 6.73
N ILE A 16 -5.28 -5.02 7.02
CA ILE A 16 -6.51 -4.93 7.84
C ILE A 16 -7.68 -5.65 7.17
N ALA A 17 -7.83 -5.54 5.84
CA ALA A 17 -8.87 -6.23 5.09
C ALA A 17 -8.75 -7.76 5.18
N ILE A 18 -7.53 -8.29 5.06
CA ILE A 18 -7.22 -9.71 5.28
C ILE A 18 -7.64 -10.13 6.70
N PHE A 19 -7.32 -9.29 7.70
CA PHE A 19 -7.69 -9.56 9.08
C PHE A 19 -9.19 -9.60 9.32
N MET A 20 -9.93 -8.59 8.86
CA MET A 20 -11.39 -8.60 8.96
C MET A 20 -12.01 -9.82 8.28
N TYR A 21 -11.54 -10.17 7.08
CA TYR A 21 -12.09 -11.31 6.34
C TYR A 21 -11.79 -12.63 7.05
N GLY A 22 -10.55 -12.82 7.51
CA GLY A 22 -10.11 -14.03 8.20
C GLY A 22 -10.81 -14.25 9.53
N ILE A 23 -11.04 -13.19 10.32
CA ILE A 23 -11.82 -13.26 11.57
C ILE A 23 -13.28 -13.62 11.27
N LYS A 24 -13.90 -12.95 10.29
CA LYS A 24 -15.30 -13.19 9.92
C LYS A 24 -15.57 -14.64 9.49
N HIS A 25 -14.62 -15.27 8.78
CA HIS A 25 -14.79 -16.62 8.22
C HIS A 25 -14.11 -17.73 9.03
N LYS A 26 -13.55 -17.41 10.21
CA LYS A 26 -12.79 -18.36 11.05
C LYS A 26 -11.72 -19.13 10.26
N MET A 27 -11.00 -18.40 9.40
CA MET A 27 -9.96 -19.00 8.55
C MET A 27 -8.80 -19.54 9.41
N GLY A 28 -8.30 -20.73 9.05
CA GLY A 28 -7.21 -21.39 9.77
C GLY A 28 -5.85 -20.71 9.58
N TRP A 29 -4.90 -20.99 10.47
CA TRP A 29 -3.54 -20.38 10.49
C TRP A 29 -2.79 -20.40 9.15
N LYS A 30 -3.00 -21.43 8.32
CA LYS A 30 -2.41 -21.52 6.98
C LYS A 30 -2.87 -20.37 6.07
N TYR A 31 -4.15 -19.99 6.12
CA TYR A 31 -4.69 -18.86 5.35
C TYR A 31 -3.98 -17.55 5.71
N TRP A 32 -3.79 -17.32 7.01
CA TRP A 32 -3.11 -16.14 7.53
C TRP A 32 -1.67 -15.99 7.00
N LEU A 33 -0.92 -17.10 6.96
CA LEU A 33 0.43 -17.13 6.42
C LEU A 33 0.49 -16.81 4.92
N PHE A 34 -0.34 -17.46 4.10
CA PHE A 34 -0.33 -17.23 2.65
C PHE A 34 -0.82 -15.82 2.30
N THR A 35 -1.85 -15.34 2.98
CA THR A 35 -2.43 -14.03 2.69
C THR A 35 -1.50 -12.89 3.09
N LEU A 36 -0.87 -12.96 4.27
CA LEU A 36 0.06 -11.91 4.73
C LEU A 36 1.37 -11.86 3.94
N LEU A 37 1.80 -12.96 3.31
CA LEU A 37 3.00 -12.95 2.47
C LEU A 37 2.76 -12.35 1.07
N ILE A 38 1.55 -12.50 0.53
CA ILE A 38 1.29 -12.23 -0.89
C ILE A 38 0.42 -10.98 -1.10
N LEU A 39 -0.57 -10.73 -0.25
CA LEU A 39 -1.53 -9.65 -0.47
C LEU A 39 -1.04 -8.27 -0.01
N PRO A 40 -0.29 -8.10 1.09
CA PRO A 40 0.20 -6.77 1.47
C PRO A 40 1.10 -6.13 0.41
N THR A 41 1.86 -6.92 -0.35
CA THR A 41 2.71 -6.41 -1.45
C THR A 41 1.89 -5.91 -2.63
N SER A 42 0.74 -6.52 -2.93
CA SER A 42 -0.17 -6.00 -3.95
C SER A 42 -0.86 -4.71 -3.48
N GLY A 43 -1.23 -4.62 -2.20
CA GLY A 43 -1.68 -3.37 -1.58
C GLY A 43 -0.63 -2.26 -1.69
N ALA A 44 0.65 -2.59 -1.45
CA ALA A 44 1.76 -1.65 -1.62
C ALA A 44 1.93 -1.19 -3.06
N ALA A 45 1.89 -2.11 -4.03
CA ALA A 45 2.02 -1.78 -5.45
C ALA A 45 0.90 -0.86 -5.94
N ILE A 46 -0.34 -1.14 -5.54
CA ILE A 46 -1.51 -0.29 -5.85
C ILE A 46 -1.35 1.08 -5.17
N GLY A 47 -0.94 1.10 -3.91
CA GLY A 47 -0.68 2.35 -3.17
C GLY A 47 0.39 3.21 -3.85
N VAL A 48 1.50 2.62 -4.29
CA VAL A 48 2.56 3.30 -5.04
C VAL A 48 2.07 3.83 -6.39
N ALA A 49 1.27 3.04 -7.11
CA ALA A 49 0.72 3.42 -8.41
C ALA A 49 -0.28 4.59 -8.30
N LEU A 50 -1.05 4.64 -7.20
CA LEU A 50 -2.01 5.71 -6.90
C LEU A 50 -1.36 6.90 -6.18
N GLY A 51 -0.16 6.72 -5.63
CA GLY A 51 0.62 7.76 -4.99
C GLY A 51 1.06 8.81 -6.00
N LYS A 52 0.81 10.09 -5.70
CA LYS A 52 1.35 11.19 -6.51
C LYS A 52 2.87 11.08 -6.52
N SER A 53 3.48 11.05 -7.71
CA SER A 53 4.85 11.54 -7.88
C SER A 53 4.89 12.94 -7.26
N GLU A 54 5.92 13.24 -6.48
CA GLU A 54 6.09 14.54 -5.82
C GLU A 54 5.57 15.71 -6.67
N PRO A 55 4.96 16.74 -6.04
CA PRO A 55 4.46 17.87 -6.80
C PRO A 55 5.61 18.44 -7.64
N LEU A 56 5.39 18.52 -8.96
CA LEU A 56 6.22 19.17 -9.99
C LEU A 56 6.75 20.57 -9.61
N LYS A 57 6.28 21.15 -8.50
CA LYS A 57 6.58 22.49 -8.02
C LYS A 57 8.04 22.74 -7.61
N LYS A 58 8.85 21.71 -7.34
CA LYS A 58 10.29 21.91 -7.05
C LYS A 58 11.18 21.89 -8.29
N VAL A 59 10.72 21.33 -9.41
CA VAL A 59 11.56 21.18 -10.62
C VAL A 59 11.46 22.41 -11.54
N GLU A 60 10.40 23.20 -11.45
CA GLU A 60 10.29 24.47 -12.19
C GLU A 60 11.11 25.62 -11.58
N LEU A 61 11.33 25.63 -10.26
CA LEU A 61 12.08 26.70 -9.58
C LEU A 61 13.62 26.58 -9.70
N GLU A 62 14.13 25.43 -10.15
CA GLU A 62 15.57 25.22 -10.40
C GLU A 62 15.95 25.45 -11.87
N LYS A 63 14.95 25.60 -12.77
CA LYS A 63 15.17 25.93 -14.19
C LYS A 63 15.10 27.44 -14.48
N GLU A 64 14.71 28.26 -13.52
CA GLU A 64 14.65 29.73 -13.61
C GLU A 64 15.71 30.45 -12.74
N SER A 65 16.67 29.73 -12.12
CA SER A 65 17.80 30.33 -11.40
C SER A 65 19.11 30.27 -12.18
#